data_AF-A0AA84ZBY8-F1
#
_entry.id   AF-A0AA84ZBY8-F1
#
_cell.length_a   1.000
_cell.length_b   1.000
_cell.length_c   1.000
_cell.angle_alpha   90.00
_cell.angle_beta   90.00
_cell.angle_gamma   90.00
#
_symmetry.space_group_name_H-M   'P 1'
#
loop_
_entity.id
_entity.type
_entity.pdbx_description
1 polymer ?
#
loop_
_entity_poly.entity_id
_entity_poly.type
_entity_poly.pdbx_seq_one_letter_code
_entity_poly.pdbx_strand_id
1 'polypeptide(L)'
;MSINGTTNCDLYSNLLHYDDSEFLILSFNARSLSNKIIHLKTLLFLVNPTIVLITETWCNSSISDHSLNVDNYVFFRTDRCYGIGGGTIIYVRSDIQACKFEDK
;
A
#
# COMPACT_ATOMS: atom_id res chain seq x y z
N MET A 1 -25.22 -33.13 -24.04
CA MET A 1 -24.22 -32.12 -24.45
C MET A 1 -24.33 -30.92 -23.49
N SER A 2 -23.84 -31.12 -22.27
CA SER A 2 -23.63 -30.13 -21.21
C SER A 2 -22.22 -29.54 -21.25
N ILE A 3 -21.94 -28.42 -21.92
CA ILE A 3 -20.67 -27.71 -21.70
C ILE A 3 -20.79 -26.94 -20.38
N ASN A 4 -20.30 -27.52 -19.29
CA ASN A 4 -20.14 -26.79 -18.04
C ASN A 4 -18.97 -25.82 -18.20
N GLY A 5 -19.30 -24.59 -18.60
CA GLY A 5 -18.35 -23.49 -18.65
C GLY A 5 -18.00 -23.07 -17.22
N THR A 6 -16.93 -23.63 -16.68
CA THR A 6 -16.25 -23.06 -15.51
C THR A 6 -15.78 -21.67 -15.93
N THR A 7 -16.43 -20.64 -15.41
CA THR A 7 -15.97 -19.27 -15.65
C THR A 7 -14.59 -19.09 -15.04
N ASN A 8 -13.71 -18.39 -15.76
CA ASN A 8 -12.33 -18.10 -15.33
C ASN A 8 -12.28 -17.50 -13.90
N CYS A 9 -13.38 -16.88 -13.45
CA CYS A 9 -13.58 -16.32 -12.11
C CYS A 9 -13.44 -17.35 -10.98
N ASP A 10 -13.80 -18.62 -11.20
CA ASP A 10 -13.83 -19.65 -10.16
C ASP A 10 -12.44 -20.25 -9.84
N LEU A 11 -11.44 -19.97 -10.69
CA LEU A 11 -10.05 -20.37 -10.45
C LEU A 11 -9.29 -19.32 -9.63
N TYR A 12 -9.66 -18.04 -9.79
CA TYR A 12 -9.09 -16.96 -8.96
C TYR A 12 -9.65 -16.95 -7.54
N SER A 13 -10.90 -17.38 -7.33
CA SER A 13 -11.48 -17.46 -5.99
C SER A 13 -10.70 -18.41 -5.06
N ASN A 14 -10.16 -19.51 -5.59
CA ASN A 14 -9.32 -20.44 -4.80
C ASN A 14 -7.89 -19.92 -4.55
N LEU A 15 -7.36 -19.03 -5.38
CA LEU A 15 -6.09 -18.32 -5.14
C LEU A 15 -6.26 -17.11 -4.20
N LEU A 16 -7.48 -16.58 -4.11
CA LEU A 16 -7.87 -15.49 -3.20
C LEU A 16 -8.28 -15.98 -1.80
N HIS A 17 -8.38 -17.29 -1.58
CA HIS A 17 -8.39 -17.89 -0.24
C HIS A 17 -6.98 -17.92 0.36
N TYR A 18 -6.28 -16.78 0.30
CA TYR A 18 -5.22 -16.48 1.26
C TYR A 18 -5.92 -16.34 2.61
N ASP A 19 -5.43 -17.03 3.62
CA ASP A 19 -6.03 -16.97 4.94
C ASP A 19 -5.99 -15.52 5.43
N ASP A 20 -7.16 -14.88 5.60
CA ASP A 20 -7.33 -13.52 6.11
C ASP A 20 -6.75 -13.34 7.53
N SER A 21 -6.23 -14.42 8.12
CA SER A 21 -5.71 -14.52 9.48
C SER A 21 -4.27 -14.02 9.67
N GLU A 22 -3.46 -13.90 8.61
CA GLU A 22 -2.06 -13.48 8.76
C GLU A 22 -1.90 -11.96 8.65
N PHE A 23 -1.58 -11.34 9.79
CA PHE A 23 -1.18 -9.94 9.86
C PHE A 23 0.20 -9.75 9.20
N LEU A 24 0.22 -9.18 7.99
CA LEU A 24 1.43 -9.00 7.20
C LEU A 24 1.91 -7.54 7.24
N ILE A 25 3.17 -7.34 7.63
CA ILE A 25 3.85 -6.04 7.51
C ILE A 25 4.89 -6.11 6.39
N LEU A 26 4.76 -5.21 5.41
CA LEU A 26 5.79 -4.96 4.41
C LEU A 26 6.59 -3.71 4.82
N SER A 27 7.92 -3.79 4.85
CA SER A 27 8.77 -2.64 5.17
C SER A 27 9.94 -2.52 4.20
N PHE A 28 10.12 -1.35 3.59
CA PHE A 28 11.25 -1.12 2.69
C PHE A 28 11.62 0.36 2.57
N ASN A 29 12.83 0.59 2.09
CA ASN A 29 13.35 1.90 1.77
C ASN A 29 13.11 2.21 0.29
N ALA A 30 12.30 3.24 -0.02
CA ALA A 30 11.94 3.55 -1.39
C ALA A 30 13.09 4.21 -2.16
N ARG A 31 13.91 5.06 -1.53
CA ARG A 31 14.87 5.98 -2.21
C ARG A 31 14.21 6.72 -3.37
N SER A 32 13.30 7.64 -3.07
CA SER A 32 12.35 8.26 -4.01
C SER A 32 11.17 7.34 -4.35
N LEU A 33 9.99 7.68 -3.84
CA LEU A 33 8.76 6.91 -4.07
C LEU A 33 8.00 7.35 -5.33
N SER A 34 8.03 8.64 -5.68
CA SER A 34 7.14 9.22 -6.69
C SER A 34 7.24 8.53 -8.05
N ASN A 35 8.44 8.13 -8.45
CA ASN A 35 8.69 7.41 -9.71
C ASN A 35 8.37 5.90 -9.64
N LYS A 36 8.00 5.39 -8.47
CA LYS A 36 7.72 3.96 -8.20
C LYS A 36 6.27 3.73 -7.78
N ILE A 37 5.43 4.77 -7.79
CA ILE A 37 4.07 4.67 -7.25
C ILE A 37 3.20 3.64 -7.97
N ILE A 38 3.38 3.48 -9.28
CA ILE A 38 2.68 2.45 -10.07
C ILE A 38 3.10 1.05 -9.60
N HIS A 39 4.40 0.83 -9.41
CA HIS A 39 4.92 -0.46 -8.93
C HIS A 39 4.44 -0.75 -7.51
N LEU A 40 4.37 0.26 -6.65
CA LEU A 40 3.82 0.13 -5.30
C LEU A 40 2.35 -0.32 -5.36
N LYS A 41 1.52 0.33 -6.18
CA LYS A 41 0.10 -0.03 -6.35
C LYS A 41 -0.05 -1.49 -6.79
N THR A 42 0.73 -1.92 -7.78
CA THR A 42 0.72 -3.31 -8.25
C THR A 42 1.13 -4.28 -7.13
N LEU A 43 2.18 -3.94 -6.37
CA LEU A 43 2.64 -4.77 -5.26
C LEU A 43 1.57 -4.91 -4.18
N LEU A 44 0.90 -3.81 -3.79
CA LEU A 44 -0.11 -3.84 -2.73
C LEU A 44 -1.38 -4.56 -3.18
N PHE A 45 -1.73 -4.46 -4.46
CA PHE A 45 -2.83 -5.22 -5.04
C PHE A 45 -2.57 -6.74 -5.01
N LEU A 46 -1.33 -7.17 -5.31
CA LEU A 46 -0.99 -8.59 -5.38
C LEU A 46 -0.75 -9.23 -4.00
N VAL A 47 -0.08 -8.49 -3.10
CA VAL A 47 0.34 -9.00 -1.79
C VAL A 47 -0.70 -8.72 -0.71
N ASN A 48 -1.52 -7.67 -0.87
CA ASN A 48 -2.53 -7.22 0.08
C ASN A 48 -2.04 -7.15 1.56
N PRO A 49 -0.85 -6.57 1.84
CA PRO A 49 -0.31 -6.52 3.20
C PRO A 49 -1.20 -5.69 4.13
N THR A 50 -1.22 -6.05 5.41
CA THR A 50 -2.00 -5.35 6.44
C THR A 50 -1.47 -3.94 6.69
N ILE A 51 -0.15 -3.80 6.79
CA ILE A 51 0.56 -2.52 6.96
C ILE A 51 1.76 -2.46 6.01
N VAL A 52 2.01 -1.29 5.42
CA VAL A 52 3.20 -1.02 4.61
C VAL A 52 3.96 0.17 5.19
N LEU A 53 5.23 -0.03 5.51
CA LEU A 53 6.14 0.97 6.07
C LEU A 53 7.16 1.34 4.99
N ILE A 54 7.18 2.61 4.59
CA ILE A 54 8.07 3.10 3.55
C ILE A 54 8.92 4.25 4.10
N THR A 55 10.25 4.10 4.02
CA THR A 55 11.21 5.14 4.41
C THR A 55 11.94 5.71 3.19
N GLU A 56 12.58 6.87 3.35
CA GLU A 56 13.29 7.56 2.26
C GLU A 56 12.40 7.76 1.04
N THR A 57 11.15 8.16 1.27
CA THR A 57 10.17 8.42 0.21
C THR A 57 10.59 9.62 -0.62
N TRP A 58 11.35 10.55 -0.02
CA TRP A 58 11.76 11.84 -0.58
C TRP A 58 10.57 12.71 -1.00
N CYS A 59 9.39 12.38 -0.48
CA CYS A 59 8.19 13.17 -0.66
C CYS A 59 8.32 14.51 0.06
N ASN A 60 7.66 15.51 -0.50
CA ASN A 60 7.58 16.87 0.02
C ASN A 60 6.18 17.43 -0.25
N SER A 61 5.88 18.60 0.30
CA SER A 61 4.55 19.20 0.29
C SER A 61 4.00 19.51 -1.11
N SER A 62 4.83 19.56 -2.15
CA SER A 62 4.35 19.72 -3.54
C SER A 62 3.74 18.45 -4.14
N ILE A 63 3.98 17.28 -3.54
CA ILE A 63 3.41 16.01 -4.00
C ILE A 63 2.00 15.88 -3.42
N SER A 64 1.00 15.80 -4.28
CA SER A 64 -0.40 15.67 -3.87
C SER A 64 -0.70 14.30 -3.28
N ASP A 65 -1.59 14.27 -2.29
CA ASP A 65 -2.04 13.01 -1.69
C ASP A 65 -2.76 12.10 -2.67
N HIS A 66 -3.48 12.68 -3.66
CA HIS A 66 -4.08 11.91 -4.75
C HIS A 66 -3.02 11.11 -5.52
N SER A 67 -1.84 11.67 -5.77
CA SER A 67 -0.80 10.95 -6.51
C SER A 67 -0.28 9.72 -5.74
N LEU A 68 -0.32 9.76 -4.41
CA LEU A 68 0.14 8.70 -3.51
C LEU A 68 -0.97 7.73 -3.09
N ASN A 69 -2.23 8.01 -3.42
CA ASN A 69 -3.36 7.18 -3.04
C ASN A 69 -3.26 5.76 -3.62
N VAL A 70 -3.51 4.76 -2.79
CA VAL A 70 -3.62 3.34 -3.16
C VAL A 70 -4.99 2.85 -2.71
N ASP A 71 -5.71 2.16 -3.58
CA ASP A 71 -7.06 1.68 -3.29
C ASP A 71 -7.03 0.68 -2.12
N ASN A 72 -8.05 0.73 -1.26
CA ASN A 72 -8.17 -0.08 -0.04
C ASN A 72 -7.11 0.18 1.05
N TYR A 73 -6.39 1.31 0.97
CA TYR A 73 -5.50 1.75 2.04
C TYR A 73 -5.79 3.19 2.45
N VAL A 74 -5.71 3.44 3.75
CA VAL A 74 -5.49 4.78 4.31
C VAL A 74 -3.99 4.96 4.47
N PHE A 75 -3.46 6.16 4.26
CA PHE A 75 -2.04 6.42 4.48
C PHE A 75 -1.77 7.67 5.31
N PHE A 76 -0.64 7.62 6.01
CA PHE A 76 -0.10 8.72 6.79
C PHE A 76 1.32 8.98 6.31
N ARG A 77 1.71 10.25 6.19
CA ARG A 77 3.05 10.63 5.72
C ARG A 77 3.69 11.69 6.58
N THR A 78 5.01 11.63 6.63
CA THR A 78 5.86 12.71 7.11
C THR A 78 6.76 13.12 5.95
N ASP A 79 6.61 14.35 5.51
CA ASP A 79 7.42 14.89 4.42
C ASP A 79 8.76 15.40 4.89
N ARG A 80 9.73 15.41 3.98
CA ARG A 80 10.98 16.14 4.23
C ARG A 80 10.72 17.63 4.13
N CYS A 81 11.24 18.40 5.10
CA CYS A 81 11.24 19.85 5.01
C CYS A 81 12.44 20.37 4.19
N TYR A 82 13.61 19.73 4.32
CA TYR A 82 14.86 20.13 3.68
C TYR A 82 15.76 18.92 3.37
N GLY A 83 16.77 19.08 2.51
CA GLY A 83 17.83 18.10 2.28
C GLY A 83 17.59 17.10 1.13
N ILE A 84 18.55 16.17 0.97
CA ILE A 84 18.62 15.23 -0.16
C ILE A 84 17.76 13.98 0.09
N GLY A 85 17.51 13.62 1.35
CA GLY A 85 16.80 12.40 1.75
C GLY A 85 15.72 12.60 2.81
N GLY A 86 15.20 11.50 3.34
CA GLY A 86 14.18 11.45 4.38
C GLY A 86 12.75 11.24 3.87
N GLY A 87 11.79 11.54 4.74
CA GLY A 87 10.36 11.31 4.49
C GLY A 87 9.94 9.85 4.70
N THR A 88 8.73 9.68 5.22
CA THR A 88 8.13 8.38 5.51
C THR A 88 6.67 8.34 5.10
N ILE A 89 6.20 7.16 4.71
CA ILE A 89 4.78 6.88 4.48
C ILE A 89 4.42 5.55 5.13
N ILE A 90 3.28 5.50 5.80
CA ILE A 90 2.65 4.30 6.31
C ILE A 90 1.33 4.12 5.57
N TYR A 91 1.15 2.99 4.89
CA TYR A 91 -0.16 2.56 4.40
C TYR A 91 -0.74 1.54 5.38
N VAL A 92 -2.02 1.69 5.72
CA VAL A 92 -2.79 0.77 6.57
C VAL A 92 -4.02 0.34 5.77
N ARG A 93 -4.25 -0.97 5.68
CA ARG A 93 -5.42 -1.50 4.96
C ARG A 93 -6.70 -0.94 5.59
N SER A 94 -7.67 -0.54 4.76
CA SER A 94 -8.84 0.25 5.19
C SER A 94 -9.80 -0.49 6.12
N ASP A 95 -9.68 -1.80 6.26
CA ASP A 95 -10.39 -2.63 7.24
C ASP A 95 -9.85 -2.47 8.68
N ILE A 96 -8.69 -1.82 8.84
CA ILE A 96 -8.08 -1.51 10.14
C ILE A 96 -8.24 -0.02 10.44
N GLN A 97 -8.81 0.27 11.60
CA GLN A 97 -8.89 1.64 12.11
C GLN A 97 -7.50 2.12 12.54
N ALA A 98 -7.00 3.16 11.88
CA ALA A 98 -5.75 3.83 12.22
C ALA A 98 -5.96 5.34 12.35
N CYS A 99 -5.19 5.97 13.24
CA CYS A 99 -5.17 7.42 13.41
C CYS A 99 -3.74 7.91 13.64
N LYS A 100 -3.46 9.15 13.23
CA LYS A 100 -2.21 9.82 13.57
C LYS A 100 -2.30 10.31 15.01
N PHE A 101 -1.31 9.98 15.82
CA PHE A 101 -1.15 10.51 17.16
C PHE A 101 0.00 11.52 17.17
N GLU A 102 -0.24 12.70 17.75
CA GLU A 102 0.76 13.76 17.92
C GLU A 102 0.84 14.09 19.41
N ASP A 103 2.01 13.88 20.02
CA ASP A 103 2.29 14.34 21.38
C ASP A 103 2.32 15.87 21.39
N LYS A 104 1.52 16.47 22.27
CA LYS A 104 1.43 17.92 22.46
C LYS A 104 2.64 18.48 23.20
#